data_AF-A0A329VBH9-F1
#
_entry.id   AF-A0A329VBH9-F1
#
_cell.length_a   1.000
_cell.length_b   1.000
_cell.length_c   1.000
_cell.angle_alpha   90.00
_cell.angle_beta   90.00
_cell.angle_gamma   90.00
#
_symmetry.space_group_name_H-M   'P 1'
#
loop_
_entity.id
_entity.type
_entity.pdbx_description
1 polymer ?
#
loop_
_entity_poly.entity_id
_entity_poly.type
_entity_poly.pdbx_seq_one_letter_code
_entity_poly.pdbx_strand_id
1 'polypeptide(L)'
;MKDNGYKSYKYNLGIKGQYMELEQKVLSIVNKIARKNVELGDELLKKNLIDSITTVDLILELQEEFDCYIPATDAESILETPKSIINYLNNLK
;
A
#
# COMPACT_ATOMS: atom_id res chain seq x y z
N MET A 1 -10.07 17.25 -18.70
CA MET A 1 -8.82 16.48 -18.52
C MET A 1 -8.03 17.20 -17.44
N LYS A 2 -7.98 16.67 -16.21
CA LYS A 2 -7.19 17.26 -15.13
C LYS A 2 -5.97 16.37 -14.91
N ASP A 3 -4.89 16.73 -15.59
CA ASP A 3 -3.53 16.33 -15.21
C ASP A 3 -3.26 16.86 -13.80
N ASN A 4 -3.14 15.96 -12.84
CA ASN A 4 -2.67 16.29 -11.51
C ASN A 4 -1.80 15.15 -11.00
N GLY A 5 -0.50 15.42 -10.91
CA GLY A 5 0.21 15.02 -9.70
C GLY A 5 1.37 14.04 -9.81
N TYR A 6 2.05 13.90 -10.94
CA TYR A 6 3.39 13.28 -10.93
C TYR A 6 4.47 14.37 -10.90
N LYS A 7 4.59 15.05 -9.75
CA LYS A 7 5.72 15.94 -9.49
C LYS A 7 7.00 15.09 -9.45
N SER A 8 7.94 15.51 -10.27
CA SER A 8 9.30 15.00 -10.40
C SER A 8 10.04 14.97 -9.06
N TYR A 9 10.41 13.78 -8.60
CA TYR A 9 11.41 13.63 -7.54
C TYR A 9 12.70 13.07 -8.13
N LYS A 10 13.54 13.97 -8.66
CA LYS A 10 14.96 13.69 -8.88
C LYS A 10 15.72 13.98 -7.58
N TYR A 11 15.92 13.01 -6.68
CA TYR A 11 16.86 13.18 -5.54
C TYR A 11 17.48 11.85 -5.03
N ASN A 12 18.82 11.80 -5.06
CA ASN A 12 19.80 11.02 -4.27
C ASN A 12 19.57 9.50 -4.03
N LEU A 13 20.40 8.69 -4.67
CA LEU A 13 20.05 7.42 -5.34
C LEU A 13 20.62 6.14 -4.68
N GLY A 14 20.68 6.06 -3.35
CA GLY A 14 21.25 4.88 -2.66
C GLY A 14 20.23 4.04 -1.86
N ILE A 15 19.64 4.66 -0.84
CA ILE A 15 18.81 3.94 0.17
C ILE A 15 17.38 4.50 0.23
N LYS A 16 17.19 5.80 -0.02
CA LYS A 16 15.87 6.45 -0.04
C LYS A 16 15.05 6.13 -1.30
N GLY A 17 15.71 5.79 -2.41
CA GLY A 17 15.05 5.46 -3.67
C GLY A 17 14.13 4.24 -3.55
N GLN A 18 14.62 3.18 -2.89
CA GLN A 18 13.86 1.94 -2.73
C GLN A 18 12.64 2.10 -1.81
N TYR A 19 12.76 2.92 -0.75
CA TYR A 19 11.65 3.22 0.16
C TYR A 19 10.55 4.03 -0.53
N MET A 20 10.93 5.02 -1.35
CA MET A 20 9.97 5.79 -2.16
C MET A 20 9.29 4.93 -3.23
N GLU A 21 10.00 4.00 -3.86
CA GLU A 21 9.40 3.07 -4.82
C GLU A 21 8.39 2.12 -4.17
N LEU A 22 8.71 1.56 -3.00
CA LEU A 22 7.78 0.70 -2.26
C LEU A 22 6.53 1.47 -1.80
N GLU A 23 6.73 2.66 -1.22
CA GLU A 23 5.62 3.52 -0.79
C GLU A 23 4.68 3.85 -1.95
N GLN A 24 5.23 4.24 -3.11
CA GLN A 24 4.43 4.57 -4.29
C GLN A 24 3.67 3.36 -4.82
N LYS A 25 4.30 2.17 -4.86
CA LYS A 25 3.64 0.94 -5.31
C LYS A 25 2.50 0.53 -4.37
N VAL A 26 2.75 0.51 -3.06
CA VAL A 26 1.71 0.17 -2.07
C VAL A 26 0.55 1.15 -2.15
N LEU A 27 0.83 2.46 -2.20
CA LEU A 27 -0.23 3.45 -2.36
C LEU A 27 -0.99 3.27 -3.68
N SER A 28 -0.31 2.95 -4.78
CA SER A 28 -0.97 2.70 -6.07
C SER A 28 -1.97 1.55 -5.98
N ILE A 29 -1.58 0.43 -5.39
CA ILE A 29 -2.45 -0.73 -5.17
C ILE A 29 -3.62 -0.38 -4.27
N VAL A 30 -3.36 0.25 -3.11
CA VAL A 30 -4.42 0.61 -2.16
C VAL A 30 -5.41 1.59 -2.80
N ASN A 31 -4.95 2.60 -3.53
CA ASN A 31 -5.81 3.55 -4.23
C ASN A 31 -6.66 2.88 -5.31
N LYS A 32 -6.10 1.90 -6.05
CA LYS A 32 -6.81 1.10 -7.06
C LYS A 32 -7.96 0.33 -6.42
N ILE A 33 -7.71 -0.34 -5.29
CA ILE A 33 -8.71 -1.17 -4.60
C ILE A 33 -9.76 -0.30 -3.88
N ALA A 34 -9.33 0.71 -3.12
CA ALA A 34 -10.22 1.60 -2.38
C ALA A 34 -11.04 2.54 -3.29
N ARG A 35 -10.64 2.70 -4.56
CA ARG A 35 -11.23 3.61 -5.57
C ARG A 35 -11.33 5.05 -5.07
N LYS A 36 -10.40 5.46 -4.20
CA LYS A 36 -10.32 6.75 -3.52
C LYS A 36 -8.85 7.13 -3.37
N ASN A 37 -8.57 8.39 -3.08
CA ASN A 37 -7.23 8.83 -2.68
C ASN A 37 -7.03 8.52 -1.20
N VAL A 38 -6.03 7.69 -0.91
CA VAL A 38 -5.67 7.18 0.41
C VAL A 38 -4.27 7.67 0.77
N GLU A 39 -4.12 8.20 1.98
CA GLU A 39 -2.84 8.61 2.53
C GLU A 39 -2.19 7.49 3.36
N LEU A 40 -0.88 7.57 3.59
CA LEU A 40 -0.12 6.52 4.29
C LEU A 40 -0.64 6.18 5.70
N GLY A 41 -1.25 7.16 6.38
CA GLY A 41 -1.79 6.99 7.73
C GLY A 41 -3.28 6.71 7.80
N ASP A 42 -3.95 6.52 6.66
CA ASP A 42 -5.38 6.27 6.65
C ASP A 42 -5.70 4.85 7.12
N GLU A 43 -6.55 4.74 8.15
CA GLU A 43 -7.05 3.47 8.64
C GLU A 43 -8.05 2.86 7.65
N LEU A 44 -7.63 1.83 6.91
CA LEU A 44 -8.34 1.35 5.72
C LEU A 44 -9.74 0.79 6.06
N LEU A 45 -9.81 -0.09 7.06
CA LEU A 45 -11.05 -0.71 7.51
C LEU A 45 -11.90 0.26 8.35
N LYS A 46 -11.28 0.94 9.33
CA LYS A 46 -11.99 1.82 10.28
C LYS A 46 -12.63 3.03 9.58
N LYS A 47 -12.02 3.55 8.50
CA LYS A 47 -12.59 4.64 7.69
C LYS A 47 -13.49 4.16 6.54
N ASN A 48 -13.81 2.86 6.45
CA ASN A 48 -14.56 2.26 5.34
C ASN A 48 -13.95 2.63 3.96
N LEU A 49 -12.62 2.61 3.86
CA LEU A 49 -11.90 2.77 2.60
C LEU A 49 -11.83 1.45 1.84
N ILE A 50 -11.76 0.35 2.60
CA ILE A 50 -11.96 -1.02 2.11
C ILE A 50 -13.02 -1.71 2.98
N ASP A 51 -13.60 -2.77 2.44
CA ASP A 51 -14.57 -3.66 3.07
C ASP A 51 -14.05 -5.11 3.03
N SER A 52 -14.81 -6.07 3.57
CA SER A 52 -14.36 -7.48 3.64
C SER A 52 -14.09 -8.12 2.27
N ILE A 53 -14.73 -7.66 1.19
CA ILE A 53 -14.52 -8.19 -0.16
C ILE A 53 -13.21 -7.61 -0.73
N THR A 54 -13.12 -6.28 -0.72
CA THR A 54 -11.96 -5.54 -1.22
C THR A 54 -10.70 -5.77 -0.38
N THR A 55 -10.84 -6.18 0.88
CA THR A 55 -9.71 -6.64 1.72
C THR A 55 -9.06 -7.89 1.13
N VAL A 56 -9.86 -8.86 0.66
CA VAL A 56 -9.33 -10.07 0.01
C VAL A 56 -8.63 -9.70 -1.29
N ASP A 57 -9.23 -8.82 -2.10
CA ASP A 57 -8.61 -8.33 -3.34
C ASP A 57 -7.27 -7.63 -3.06
N LEU A 58 -7.20 -6.80 -2.01
CA LEU A 58 -5.97 -6.14 -1.58
C LEU A 58 -4.89 -7.14 -1.17
N ILE A 59 -5.25 -8.17 -0.39
CA ILE A 59 -4.30 -9.23 0.00
C ILE A 59 -3.73 -9.91 -1.24
N LEU A 60 -4.59 -10.34 -2.16
CA LEU A 60 -4.17 -11.07 -3.35
C LEU A 60 -3.22 -10.23 -4.22
N GLU A 61 -3.56 -8.95 -4.47
CA GLU A 61 -2.72 -8.07 -5.28
C GLU A 61 -1.37 -7.77 -4.60
N LEU A 62 -1.34 -7.59 -3.27
CA LEU A 62 -0.07 -7.40 -2.54
C LEU A 62 0.81 -8.64 -2.59
N GLN A 63 0.23 -9.82 -2.41
CA GLN A 63 0.98 -11.08 -2.47
C GLN A 63 1.55 -11.33 -3.86
N GLU A 64 0.78 -11.02 -4.92
CA GLU A 64 1.23 -11.15 -6.31
C GLU A 64 2.34 -10.14 -6.66
N GLU A 65 2.19 -8.86 -6.31
CA GLU A 65 3.18 -7.82 -6.65
C GLU A 65 4.49 -7.98 -5.87
N PHE A 66 4.44 -8.45 -4.62
CA PHE A 66 5.60 -8.48 -3.73
C PHE A 66 6.15 -9.86 -3.42
N ASP A 67 5.59 -10.92 -4.04
CA ASP A 67 5.95 -12.33 -3.80
C ASP A 67 5.98 -12.66 -2.30
N CYS A 68 4.90 -12.29 -1.60
CA CYS A 68 4.78 -12.45 -0.15
C CYS A 68 3.54 -13.25 0.25
N TYR A 69 3.47 -13.63 1.52
CA TYR A 69 2.29 -14.25 2.12
C TYR A 69 1.77 -13.35 3.23
N ILE A 70 0.47 -13.06 3.23
CA ILE A 70 -0.21 -12.32 4.29
C ILE A 70 -1.17 -13.32 4.96
N PRO A 71 -0.86 -13.78 6.18
CA PRO A 71 -1.74 -14.72 6.88
C PRO A 71 -3.06 -14.04 7.25
N ALA A 72 -4.17 -14.75 7.06
CA ALA A 72 -5.51 -14.22 7.35
C ALA A 72 -5.68 -13.81 8.83
N THR A 73 -4.94 -14.44 9.75
CA THR A 73 -4.95 -14.11 11.18
C THR A 73 -4.39 -12.73 11.48
N ASP A 74 -3.45 -12.25 10.66
CA ASP A 74 -2.74 -10.99 10.92
C ASP A 74 -3.14 -9.90 9.89
N ALA A 75 -3.97 -10.27 8.90
CA ALA A 75 -4.38 -9.39 7.82
C ALA A 75 -4.99 -8.08 8.33
N GLU A 76 -5.82 -8.10 9.37
CA GLU A 76 -6.42 -6.88 9.94
C GLU A 76 -5.36 -5.91 10.47
N SER A 77 -4.30 -6.42 11.10
CA SER A 77 -3.22 -5.59 11.64
C SER A 77 -2.27 -5.12 10.54
N ILE A 78 -1.90 -6.01 9.61
CA ILE A 78 -1.02 -5.69 8.48
C ILE A 78 -1.66 -4.64 7.57
N LEU A 79 -2.96 -4.76 7.31
CA LEU A 79 -3.72 -3.89 6.43
C LEU A 79 -4.38 -2.71 7.17
N GLU A 80 -3.98 -2.42 8.41
CA GLU A 80 -4.57 -1.32 9.17
C GLU A 80 -4.39 0.01 8.44
N THR A 81 -3.18 0.30 7.97
CA THR A 81 -2.85 1.50 7.18
C THR A 81 -1.88 1.13 6.05
N PRO A 82 -1.78 1.91 4.96
CA PRO A 82 -0.74 1.67 3.95
C PRO A 82 0.67 1.65 4.55
N LYS A 83 0.93 2.48 5.56
CA LYS A 83 2.21 2.46 6.30
C LYS A 83 2.45 1.14 7.01
N SER A 84 1.42 0.51 7.60
CA SER A 84 1.53 -0.81 8.21
C SER A 84 1.90 -1.87 7.18
N ILE A 85 1.32 -1.81 5.98
CA ILE A 85 1.65 -2.69 4.85
C ILE A 85 3.12 -2.53 4.44
N ILE A 86 3.59 -1.29 4.27
CA ILE A 86 4.99 -0.98 3.93
C ILE A 86 5.93 -1.53 5.00
N ASN A 87 5.61 -1.32 6.28
CA ASN A 87 6.42 -1.83 7.38
C ASN A 87 6.50 -3.36 7.37
N TYR A 88 5.37 -4.04 7.12
CA TYR A 88 5.33 -5.49 6.98
C TYR A 88 6.24 -5.96 5.85
N LEU A 89 6.09 -5.40 4.65
CA LEU A 89 6.88 -5.77 3.46
C LEU A 89 8.38 -5.50 3.64
N ASN A 90 8.75 -4.44 4.36
CA ASN A 90 10.16 -4.16 4.67
C ASN A 90 10.77 -5.16 5.65
N ASN A 91 9.97 -5.72 6.56
CA ASN A 91 10.44 -6.72 7.53
C ASN A 91 10.53 -8.14 6.95
N LEU A 92 10.02 -8.37 5.73
CA LEU A 92 10.16 -9.65 5.03
C LEU A 92 11.54 -9.84 4.38
N LYS A 93 12.34 -8.77 4.26
CA LYS A 93 13.67 -8.75 3.64
C LYS A 93 14.77 -8.85 4.68
#